data_AF-A0A7C3GGZ5-F1
#
_entry.id   AF-A0A7C3GGZ5-F1
#
_cell.length_a   1.000
_cell.length_b   1.000
_cell.length_c   1.000
_cell.angle_alpha   90.00
_cell.angle_beta   90.00
_cell.angle_gamma   90.00
#
_symmetry.space_group_name_H-M   'P 1'
#
loop_
_entity.id
_entity.type
_entity.pdbx_description
1 polymer ?
#
loop_
_entity_poly.entity_id
_entity_poly.type
_entity_poly.pdbx_seq_one_letter_code
_entity_poly.pdbx_strand_id
1 'polypeptide(L)'
;MKYYLLLASLSLWGLSGCTSASTSVDVPTTHYATSSHYEQPTPEKMELYQQTMKTVASGIQNDTEYQRIALDTPEKKAWFKNLTFRLWDRQITRNQFMAEGLAKYPTHRHEFEFIIKGFANVCKY
;
A
#
# COMPACT_ATOMS: atom_id res chain seq x y z
N MET A 1 51.66 -11.41 -51.16
CA MET A 1 50.88 -11.37 -49.90
C MET A 1 51.86 -11.40 -48.74
N LYS A 2 51.76 -10.46 -47.80
CA LYS A 2 52.66 -10.29 -46.66
C LYS A 2 51.78 -9.92 -45.47
N TYR A 3 51.66 -10.82 -44.50
CA TYR A 3 50.94 -10.58 -43.26
C TYR A 3 51.94 -10.54 -42.12
N TYR A 4 52.12 -9.35 -41.56
CA TYR A 4 52.65 -9.17 -40.22
C TYR A 4 51.90 -7.99 -39.62
N LEU A 5 51.24 -8.22 -38.47
CA LEU A 5 51.55 -7.50 -37.24
C LEU A 5 50.64 -8.00 -36.11
N LEU A 6 51.31 -8.44 -35.04
CA LEU A 6 50.81 -8.64 -33.70
C LEU A 6 50.26 -7.32 -33.14
N LEU A 7 49.23 -7.37 -32.29
CA LEU A 7 49.14 -6.45 -31.16
C LEU A 7 48.26 -7.01 -30.04
N ALA A 8 48.84 -6.95 -28.85
CA ALA A 8 48.39 -7.54 -27.62
C ALA A 8 47.57 -6.54 -26.79
N SER A 9 46.60 -7.12 -26.06
CA SER A 9 46.35 -6.95 -24.63
C SER A 9 45.80 -5.65 -24.01
N LEU A 10 44.85 -5.91 -23.09
CA LEU A 10 44.64 -5.30 -21.77
C LEU A 10 44.06 -3.88 -21.71
N SER A 11 42.74 -3.81 -21.71
CA SER A 11 42.00 -2.67 -21.17
C SER A 11 42.00 -2.74 -19.64
N LEU A 12 42.86 -1.94 -19.00
CA LEU A 12 42.81 -1.64 -17.57
C LEU A 12 41.48 -0.96 -17.23
N TRP A 13 40.71 -1.53 -16.30
CA TRP A 13 39.63 -0.80 -15.63
C TRP A 13 40.23 0.09 -14.54
N GLY A 14 40.17 1.40 -14.77
CA GLY A 14 40.50 2.40 -13.77
C GLY A 14 39.45 2.41 -12.66
N LEU A 15 39.90 2.12 -11.43
CA LEU A 15 39.17 2.42 -10.21
C LEU A 15 39.65 3.79 -9.70
N SER A 16 38.77 4.79 -9.74
CA SER A 16 39.02 6.09 -9.13
C SER A 16 37.85 6.48 -8.22
N GLY A 17 38.18 6.63 -6.93
CA GLY A 17 37.48 7.43 -5.90
C GLY A 17 36.24 6.77 -5.28
N CYS A 18 35.91 6.91 -3.99
CA CYS A 18 36.42 7.78 -2.92
C CYS A 18 36.18 7.14 -1.55
N THR A 19 37.02 7.51 -0.59
CA THR A 19 36.84 7.22 0.84
C THR A 19 35.68 8.05 1.39
N SER A 20 34.84 7.46 2.26
CA SER A 20 34.37 8.04 3.53
C SER A 20 33.33 7.17 4.25
N ALA A 21 33.66 6.83 5.50
CA ALA A 21 32.83 6.87 6.71
C ALA A 21 31.53 6.05 6.84
N SER A 22 31.57 5.19 7.85
CA SER A 22 30.53 4.92 8.85
C SER A 22 29.26 4.19 8.42
N THR A 23 29.25 2.90 8.72
CA THR A 23 28.08 2.03 8.87
C THR A 23 27.03 2.70 9.76
N SER A 24 25.97 3.21 9.16
CA SER A 24 24.66 3.27 9.79
C SER A 24 23.72 2.44 8.93
N VAL A 25 23.06 1.48 9.58
CA VAL A 25 22.08 0.60 8.96
C VAL A 25 20.88 1.46 8.62
N ASP A 26 20.84 1.94 7.37
CA ASP A 26 19.64 2.55 6.80
C ASP A 26 18.62 1.45 6.55
N VAL A 27 17.60 1.42 7.41
CA VAL A 27 16.33 0.75 7.10
C VAL A 27 15.81 1.40 5.82
N PRO A 28 15.47 0.66 4.74
CA PRO A 28 14.96 1.27 3.53
C PRO A 28 13.61 1.91 3.85
N THR A 29 13.64 3.22 4.12
CA THR A 29 12.46 4.05 4.20
C THR A 29 11.89 4.07 2.79
N THR A 30 10.90 3.21 2.56
CA THR A 30 10.10 3.25 1.35
C THR A 30 9.36 4.57 1.39
N HIS A 31 9.91 5.58 0.73
CA HIS A 31 9.19 6.82 0.44
C HIS A 31 8.03 6.45 -0.48
N TYR A 32 6.87 6.12 0.10
CA TYR A 32 5.62 6.06 -0.62
C TYR A 32 5.37 7.47 -1.14
N ALA A 33 5.70 7.70 -2.42
CA ALA A 33 5.46 8.96 -3.09
C ALA A 33 3.97 9.30 -3.01
N THR A 34 3.66 10.31 -2.21
CA THR A 34 2.33 10.87 -2.00
C THR A 34 1.97 11.75 -3.19
N SER A 35 1.22 11.19 -4.13
CA SER A 35 0.22 11.95 -4.88
C SER A 35 -0.95 11.05 -5.29
N SER A 36 -1.61 10.46 -4.28
CA SER A 36 -2.96 9.93 -4.46
C SER A 36 -3.88 11.15 -4.64
N HIS A 37 -4.17 11.50 -5.90
CA HIS A 37 -5.23 12.46 -6.22
C HIS A 37 -6.54 11.85 -5.71
N TYR A 38 -7.00 12.32 -4.54
CA TYR A 38 -8.27 11.89 -3.97
C TYR A 38 -9.40 12.32 -4.89
N GLU A 39 -10.10 11.34 -5.45
CA GLU A 39 -11.32 11.58 -6.21
C GLU A 39 -12.51 11.46 -5.27
N GLN A 40 -13.28 12.54 -5.16
CA GLN A 40 -14.52 12.49 -4.41
C GLN A 40 -15.51 11.50 -5.05
N PRO A 41 -16.20 10.69 -4.24
CA PRO A 41 -17.20 9.74 -4.73
C PRO A 41 -18.35 10.47 -5.43
N THR A 42 -18.71 10.00 -6.63
CA THR A 42 -20.03 10.29 -7.20
C THR A 42 -21.13 9.63 -6.34
N PRO A 43 -22.38 10.11 -6.39
CA PRO A 43 -23.49 9.47 -5.68
C PRO A 43 -23.62 7.97 -6.01
N GLU A 44 -23.49 7.61 -7.29
CA GLU A 44 -23.55 6.23 -7.78
C GLU A 44 -22.43 5.35 -7.18
N LYS A 45 -21.18 5.83 -7.21
CA LYS A 45 -20.04 5.13 -6.58
C LYS A 45 -20.27 4.97 -5.08
N MET A 46 -20.82 5.98 -4.42
CA MET A 46 -21.11 5.94 -2.98
C MET A 46 -22.15 4.88 -2.63
N GLU A 47 -23.20 4.72 -3.43
CA GLU A 47 -24.22 3.69 -3.22
C GLU A 47 -23.63 2.28 -3.36
N LEU A 48 -22.89 2.02 -4.44
CA LEU A 48 -22.22 0.74 -4.67
C LEU A 48 -21.20 0.42 -3.58
N TYR A 49 -20.44 1.42 -3.14
CA TYR A 49 -19.52 1.30 -2.02
C TYR A 49 -20.25 0.92 -0.72
N GLN A 50 -21.39 1.57 -0.42
CA GLN A 50 -22.17 1.26 0.78
C GLN A 50 -22.74 -0.16 0.74
N GLN A 51 -23.23 -0.61 -0.42
CA GLN A 51 -23.69 -1.99 -0.60
C GLN A 51 -22.55 -2.98 -0.40
N THR A 52 -21.40 -2.74 -1.03
CA THR A 52 -20.19 -3.56 -0.88
C THR A 52 -19.77 -3.63 0.60
N MET A 53 -19.73 -2.49 1.30
CA MET A 53 -19.37 -2.45 2.71
C MET A 53 -20.36 -3.20 3.61
N LYS A 54 -21.66 -3.18 3.31
CA LYS A 54 -22.64 -4.01 4.03
C LYS A 54 -22.34 -5.49 3.85
N THR A 55 -22.00 -5.92 2.64
CA THR A 55 -21.60 -7.31 2.36
C THR A 55 -20.31 -7.70 3.07
N VAL A 56 -19.31 -6.82 3.11
CA VAL A 56 -18.09 -7.08 3.88
C VAL A 56 -18.41 -7.15 5.38
N ALA A 57 -19.22 -6.22 5.90
CA ALA A 57 -19.59 -6.18 7.30
C ALA A 57 -20.42 -7.39 7.76
N SER A 58 -21.22 -8.00 6.88
CA SER A 58 -21.98 -9.21 7.23
C SER A 58 -21.08 -10.42 7.50
N GLY A 59 -19.84 -10.42 7.01
CA GLY A 59 -18.85 -11.45 7.32
C GLY A 59 -18.31 -11.37 8.74
N ILE A 60 -18.42 -10.22 9.42
CA ILE A 60 -17.87 -10.00 10.76
C ILE A 60 -18.46 -10.97 11.79
N GLN A 61 -19.75 -11.29 11.67
CA GLN A 61 -20.42 -12.20 12.62
C GLN A 61 -19.86 -13.64 12.59
N ASN A 62 -19.20 -14.02 11.49
CA ASN A 62 -18.61 -15.34 11.30
C ASN A 62 -17.12 -15.37 11.64
N ASP A 63 -16.52 -14.22 12.00
CA ASP A 63 -15.10 -14.07 12.30
C ASP A 63 -14.91 -13.89 13.81
N THR A 64 -14.45 -14.95 14.47
CA THR A 64 -14.21 -14.95 15.92
C THR A 64 -12.99 -14.13 16.34
N GLU A 65 -12.10 -13.81 15.40
CA GLU A 65 -10.90 -13.02 15.64
C GLU A 65 -11.15 -11.52 15.41
N TYR A 66 -12.29 -11.14 14.84
CA TYR A 66 -12.63 -9.76 14.55
C TYR A 66 -12.85 -8.92 15.82
N GLN A 67 -11.97 -7.97 16.04
CA GLN A 67 -12.05 -6.97 17.09
C GLN A 67 -12.54 -5.64 16.52
N ARG A 68 -13.73 -5.21 16.93
CA ARG A 68 -14.33 -3.96 16.45
C ARG A 68 -13.39 -2.76 16.60
N ILE A 69 -13.09 -2.10 15.48
CA ILE A 69 -12.38 -0.81 15.47
C ILE A 69 -13.24 0.27 16.14
N ALA A 70 -12.67 0.96 17.13
CA ALA A 70 -13.35 2.00 17.89
C ALA A 70 -13.56 3.30 17.06
N LEU A 71 -14.61 3.32 16.25
CA LEU A 71 -15.05 4.47 15.45
C LEU A 71 -16.17 5.25 16.17
N ASP A 72 -15.90 5.72 17.38
CA ASP A 72 -16.85 6.39 18.28
C ASP A 72 -17.17 7.84 17.85
N THR A 73 -16.21 8.56 17.30
CA THR A 73 -16.41 9.96 16.86
C THR A 73 -16.79 10.09 15.37
N PRO A 74 -17.49 11.17 14.97
CA PRO A 74 -17.79 11.46 13.56
C PRO A 74 -16.52 11.55 12.70
N GLU A 75 -15.44 12.11 13.23
CA GLU A 75 -14.18 12.30 12.51
C GLU A 75 -13.50 10.94 12.26
N LYS A 76 -13.52 10.04 13.24
CA LYS A 76 -12.99 8.67 13.06
C LYS A 76 -13.81 7.90 12.03
N LYS A 77 -15.14 8.00 12.08
CA LYS A 77 -16.03 7.38 11.09
C LYS A 77 -15.78 7.93 9.68
N ALA A 78 -15.66 9.25 9.54
CA ALA A 78 -15.39 9.91 8.27
C ALA A 78 -14.03 9.51 7.69
N TRP A 79 -12.99 9.52 8.53
CA TRP A 79 -11.65 9.06 8.17
C TRP A 79 -11.67 7.60 7.70
N PHE A 80 -12.30 6.71 8.47
CA PHE A 80 -12.32 5.29 8.13
C PHE A 80 -13.09 5.06 6.82
N LYS A 81 -14.25 5.71 6.67
CA LYS A 81 -15.04 5.67 5.44
C LYS A 81 -14.24 6.15 4.23
N ASN A 82 -13.47 7.23 4.37
CA ASN A 82 -12.62 7.75 3.31
C ASN A 82 -11.52 6.74 2.95
N LEU A 83 -10.85 6.17 3.96
CA LEU A 83 -9.78 5.20 3.79
C LEU A 83 -10.27 3.93 3.07
N THR A 84 -11.39 3.36 3.51
CA THR A 84 -11.99 2.16 2.90
C THR A 84 -12.57 2.46 1.52
N PHE A 85 -13.14 3.66 1.30
CA PHE A 85 -13.57 4.07 -0.04
C PHE A 85 -12.40 4.16 -1.01
N ARG A 86 -11.28 4.80 -0.62
CA ARG A 86 -10.07 4.90 -1.45
C ARG A 86 -9.53 3.51 -1.80
N LEU A 87 -9.56 2.57 -0.87
CA LEU A 87 -9.17 1.18 -1.14
C LEU A 87 -10.13 0.51 -2.13
N TRP A 88 -11.45 0.61 -1.89
CA TRP A 88 -12.48 0.03 -2.76
C TRP A 88 -12.40 0.58 -4.18
N ASP A 89 -12.26 1.91 -4.33
CA ASP A 89 -12.15 2.62 -5.61
C ASP A 89 -10.74 2.50 -6.24
N ARG A 90 -9.82 1.76 -5.60
CA ARG A 90 -8.44 1.53 -6.06
C ARG A 90 -7.60 2.81 -6.18
N GLN A 91 -7.95 3.87 -5.45
CA GLN A 91 -7.16 5.10 -5.33
C GLN A 91 -5.92 4.92 -4.44
N ILE A 92 -5.91 3.88 -3.61
CA ILE A 92 -4.75 3.43 -2.85
C ILE A 92 -4.54 1.92 -2.98
N THR A 93 -3.29 1.51 -2.80
CA THR A 93 -2.91 0.11 -2.71
C THR A 93 -3.31 -0.50 -1.37
N ARG A 94 -3.34 -1.84 -1.31
CA ARG A 94 -3.52 -2.58 -0.05
C ARG A 94 -2.47 -2.22 1.00
N ASN A 95 -1.22 -2.02 0.58
CA ASN A 95 -0.12 -1.66 1.48
C ASN A 95 -0.31 -0.26 2.06
N GLN A 96 -0.72 0.72 1.26
CA GLN A 96 -1.04 2.06 1.73
C GLN A 96 -2.23 2.05 2.70
N PHE A 97 -3.30 1.30 2.37
CA PHE A 97 -4.42 1.12 3.28
C PHE A 97 -3.99 0.53 4.62
N MET A 98 -3.17 -0.52 4.59
CA MET A 98 -2.63 -1.15 5.79
C MET A 98 -1.75 -0.20 6.60
N ALA A 99 -0.85 0.53 5.93
CA ALA A 99 0.03 1.49 6.58
C ALA A 99 -0.74 2.64 7.23
N GLU A 100 -1.67 3.27 6.50
CA GLU A 100 -2.51 4.35 7.03
C GLU A 100 -3.44 3.86 8.16
N GLY A 101 -3.99 2.65 8.03
CA GLY A 101 -4.85 2.02 9.03
C GLY A 101 -4.10 1.72 10.33
N LEU A 102 -2.97 1.03 10.23
CA LEU A 102 -2.16 0.64 11.38
C LEU A 102 -1.43 1.80 12.04
N ALA A 103 -1.15 2.88 11.30
CA ALA A 103 -0.64 4.11 11.92
C ALA A 103 -1.60 4.68 12.95
N LYS A 104 -2.92 4.51 12.76
CA LYS A 104 -3.96 5.01 13.68
C LYS A 104 -4.48 3.95 14.64
N TYR A 105 -4.48 2.69 14.22
CA TYR A 105 -4.97 1.54 15.00
C TYR A 105 -3.95 0.38 14.93
N PRO A 106 -2.84 0.45 15.67
CA PRO A 106 -1.71 -0.47 15.51
C PRO A 106 -2.01 -1.93 15.82
N THR A 107 -3.00 -2.18 16.68
CA THR A 107 -3.40 -3.53 17.12
C THR A 107 -4.43 -4.18 16.21
N HIS A 108 -4.94 -3.48 15.20
CA HIS A 108 -6.10 -3.90 14.40
C HIS A 108 -5.74 -4.46 13.02
N ARG A 109 -4.60 -5.13 12.91
CA ARG A 109 -4.11 -5.70 11.63
C ARG A 109 -5.14 -6.64 11.01
N HIS A 110 -5.71 -7.53 11.82
CA HIS A 110 -6.68 -8.52 11.36
C HIS A 110 -7.88 -7.86 10.70
N GLU A 111 -8.44 -6.80 11.30
CA GLU A 111 -9.61 -6.12 10.75
C GLU A 111 -9.31 -5.43 9.42
N PHE A 112 -8.13 -4.83 9.27
CA PHE A 112 -7.72 -4.24 8.00
C PHE A 112 -7.50 -5.32 6.93
N GLU A 113 -6.91 -6.47 7.29
CA GLU A 113 -6.77 -7.60 6.37
C GLU A 113 -8.13 -8.19 5.97
N PHE A 114 -9.06 -8.30 6.91
CA PHE A 114 -10.43 -8.72 6.69
C PHE A 114 -11.11 -7.84 5.62
N ILE A 115 -10.98 -6.51 5.74
CA ILE A 115 -11.56 -5.56 4.77
C ILE A 115 -10.91 -5.70 3.39
N ILE A 116 -9.57 -5.83 3.34
CA ILE A 116 -8.84 -6.05 2.09
C ILE A 116 -9.36 -7.31 1.37
N LYS A 117 -9.50 -8.42 2.11
CA LYS A 117 -10.03 -9.68 1.57
C LYS A 117 -11.48 -9.53 1.13
N GLY A 118 -12.31 -8.87 1.94
CA GLY A 118 -13.70 -8.59 1.63
C GLY A 118 -13.88 -7.86 0.31
N PHE A 119 -13.09 -6.81 0.06
CA PHE A 119 -13.13 -6.09 -1.21
C PHE A 119 -12.53 -6.83 -2.39
N ALA A 120 -11.55 -7.71 -2.17
CA ALA A 120 -10.98 -8.52 -3.24
C ALA A 120 -11.98 -9.55 -3.81
N ASN A 121 -12.90 -10.02 -2.97
CA ASN A 121 -13.88 -11.05 -3.33
C ASN A 121 -15.15 -10.48 -4.00
N VAL A 122 -15.34 -9.16 -4.01
CA VAL A 122 -16.45 -8.52 -4.71
C VAL A 122 -16.02 -8.24 -6.15
N CYS A 123 -16.50 -9.05 -7.09
CA CYS A 123 -16.38 -8.75 -8.52
C CYS A 123 -17.03 -7.39 -8.81
N LYS A 124 -16.23 -6.42 -9.25
CA LYS A 124 -16.76 -5.17 -9.80
C LYS A 124 -17.27 -5.46 -11.21
N TYR A 125 -18.56 -5.21 -11.44
CA TYR A 125 -19.22 -5.29 -12.74
C TYR A 125 -18.78 -4.14 -13.65
#